data_AF-A0A954CJ52-F1
#
_entry.id   AF-A0A954CJ52-F1
#
_cell.length_a   1.000
_cell.length_b   1.000
_cell.length_c   1.000
_cell.angle_alpha   90.00
_cell.angle_beta   90.00
_cell.angle_gamma   90.00
#
_symmetry.space_group_name_H-M   'P 1'
#
loop_
_entity.id
_entity.type
_entity.pdbx_description
1 polymer ?
#
loop_
_entity_poly.entity_id
_entity_poly.type
_entity_poly.pdbx_seq_one_letter_code
_entity_poly.pdbx_strand_id
1 'polypeptide(L)'
;MAATIDGMRKDDVFLDIETSWDKRITVIGFASEQTGVVQLYGSSVSARNLIEALPDSGRIFTFNGHSFDLPIIKSQLGVNLRERFESHDLMHVGRRFGLRGGQKKIEVQLGISRVTEGISGIDAMNLWRNFWEWKDERALELLLRYNAEDVRGMIRLLEHLESWGWTGD
;
A
#
# COMPACT_ATOMS: atom_id res chain seq x y z
N MET A 1 -19.17 9.82 -6.84
CA MET A 1 -18.59 8.80 -7.75
C MET A 1 -17.10 8.79 -7.48
N ALA A 2 -16.55 7.66 -7.03
CA ALA A 2 -15.11 7.51 -6.89
C ALA A 2 -14.47 7.66 -8.27
N ALA A 3 -13.39 8.42 -8.37
CA ALA A 3 -12.65 8.55 -9.62
C ALA A 3 -12.07 7.18 -9.97
N THR A 4 -12.53 6.59 -11.07
CA THR A 4 -11.94 5.39 -11.66
C THR A 4 -10.45 5.63 -11.87
N ILE A 5 -9.58 4.74 -11.39
CA ILE A 5 -8.15 4.80 -11.68
C ILE A 5 -7.98 4.18 -13.07
N ASP A 6 -7.86 5.04 -14.07
CA ASP A 6 -7.78 4.64 -15.48
C ASP A 6 -6.66 3.62 -15.71
N GLY A 7 -6.95 2.53 -16.43
CA GLY A 7 -6.00 1.45 -16.72
C GLY A 7 -5.90 0.30 -15.69
N MET A 8 -6.51 0.43 -14.51
CA MET A 8 -6.48 -0.64 -13.50
C MET A 8 -7.53 -1.72 -13.76
N ARG A 9 -7.18 -3.01 -13.62
CA ARG A 9 -8.18 -4.06 -13.80
C ARG A 9 -9.18 -4.07 -12.64
N LYS A 10 -10.41 -4.45 -12.93
CA LYS A 10 -11.55 -4.43 -12.00
C LYS A 10 -11.30 -5.15 -10.67
N ASP A 11 -10.55 -6.24 -10.71
CA ASP A 11 -10.33 -7.13 -9.57
C ASP A 11 -8.91 -6.98 -8.98
N ASP A 12 -8.18 -5.93 -9.36
CA ASP A 12 -6.89 -5.60 -8.77
C ASP A 12 -7.06 -4.79 -7.49
N VAL A 13 -6.32 -5.19 -6.46
CA VAL A 13 -6.18 -4.49 -5.20
C VAL A 13 -4.72 -4.16 -4.98
N PHE A 14 -4.41 -2.90 -4.66
CA PHE A 14 -3.09 -2.47 -4.22
C PHE A 14 -3.16 -2.23 -2.73
N LEU A 15 -2.25 -2.78 -1.93
CA LEU A 15 -2.31 -2.69 -0.47
C LEU A 15 -0.94 -2.39 0.13
N ASP A 16 -0.93 -1.46 1.07
CA ASP A 16 0.24 -1.05 1.86
C ASP A 16 -0.19 -0.75 3.31
N ILE A 17 0.65 -1.11 4.28
CA ILE A 17 0.44 -0.78 5.70
C ILE A 17 1.54 0.11 6.26
N GLU A 18 1.13 0.98 7.17
CA GLU A 18 2.04 1.63 8.12
C GLU A 18 1.99 0.92 9.46
N THR A 19 3.13 0.96 10.16
CA THR A 19 3.21 0.42 11.52
C THR A 19 3.82 1.42 12.48
N SER A 20 3.58 1.22 13.78
CA SER A 20 4.25 1.95 14.86
C SER A 20 5.54 1.24 15.30
N TRP A 21 6.29 1.88 16.19
CA TRP A 21 7.52 1.32 16.78
C TRP A 21 7.33 -0.04 17.48
N ASP A 22 6.15 -0.28 18.05
CA ASP A 22 5.75 -1.57 18.65
C ASP A 22 5.13 -2.54 17.63
N LYS A 23 5.32 -2.27 16.34
CA LYS A 23 4.86 -3.05 15.18
C LYS A 23 3.34 -3.15 15.02
N ARG A 24 2.53 -2.34 15.71
CA ARG A 24 1.07 -2.34 15.48
C ARG A 24 0.75 -1.67 14.16
N ILE A 25 -0.27 -2.17 13.46
CA ILE A 25 -0.80 -1.49 12.28
C ILE A 25 -1.39 -0.14 12.70
N THR A 26 -0.97 0.92 12.00
CA THR A 26 -1.43 2.29 12.25
C THR A 26 -2.31 2.81 11.12
N VAL A 27 -1.95 2.46 9.88
CA VAL A 27 -2.72 2.74 8.67
C VAL A 27 -2.74 1.49 7.79
N ILE A 28 -3.90 1.20 7.20
CA ILE A 28 -4.02 0.27 6.07
C ILE A 28 -4.52 1.09 4.88
N GLY A 29 -3.67 1.28 3.89
CA GLY A 29 -4.01 1.89 2.62
C GLY A 29 -4.28 0.83 1.58
N PHE A 30 -5.33 1.01 0.80
CA PHE A 30 -5.54 0.17 -0.37
C PHE A 30 -6.29 0.90 -1.48
N ALA A 31 -6.18 0.40 -2.71
CA ALA A 31 -6.93 0.89 -3.85
C ALA A 31 -7.47 -0.26 -4.71
N SER A 32 -8.68 -0.07 -5.23
CA SER A 32 -9.30 -0.87 -6.28
C SER A 32 -10.02 0.03 -7.27
N GLU A 33 -10.41 -0.49 -8.44
CA GLU A 33 -11.05 0.31 -9.50
C GLU A 33 -12.35 0.93 -8.97
N GLN A 34 -13.04 0.16 -8.13
CA GLN A 34 -14.37 0.45 -7.59
C GLN A 34 -14.32 1.51 -6.47
N THR A 35 -13.26 1.50 -5.67
CA THR A 35 -13.16 2.33 -4.45
C THR A 35 -12.26 3.54 -4.61
N GLY A 36 -11.33 3.53 -5.57
CA GLY A 36 -10.15 4.40 -5.51
C GLY A 36 -9.33 4.11 -4.25
N VAL A 37 -8.52 5.07 -3.81
CA VAL A 37 -7.71 4.93 -2.58
C VAL A 37 -8.58 5.08 -1.33
N VAL A 38 -8.53 4.08 -0.45
CA VAL A 38 -9.17 4.03 0.86
C VAL A 38 -8.09 3.83 1.93
N GLN A 39 -8.26 4.47 3.08
CA GLN A 39 -7.32 4.36 4.20
C GLN A 39 -8.07 4.13 5.51
N LEU A 40 -7.74 3.04 6.20
CA LEU A 40 -8.20 2.74 7.55
C LEU A 40 -7.12 3.17 8.54
N TYR A 41 -7.47 3.88 9.60
CA TYR A 41 -6.55 4.33 10.65
C TYR A 41 -7.28 4.49 11.98
N GLY A 42 -6.55 4.35 13.09
CA GLY A 42 -7.16 4.40 14.43
C GLY A 42 -8.23 3.31 14.60
N SER A 43 -9.42 3.69 15.08
CA SER A 43 -10.49 2.72 15.38
C SER A 43 -11.07 1.99 14.15
N SER A 44 -10.83 2.50 12.94
CA SER A 44 -11.30 1.83 11.72
C SER A 44 -10.40 0.69 11.26
N VAL A 45 -9.19 0.54 11.84
CA VAL A 45 -8.32 -0.61 11.60
C VAL A 45 -8.91 -1.84 12.27
N SER A 46 -9.64 -2.65 11.49
CA SER A 46 -10.24 -3.89 11.96
C SER A 46 -10.34 -4.92 10.83
N ALA A 47 -10.38 -6.20 11.21
CA ALA A 47 -10.62 -7.29 10.27
C ALA A 47 -11.91 -7.10 9.48
N ARG A 48 -12.98 -6.68 10.16
CA ARG A 48 -14.29 -6.44 9.57
C ARG A 48 -14.23 -5.37 8.48
N ASN A 49 -13.73 -4.18 8.81
CA ASN A 49 -13.68 -3.07 7.85
C ASN A 49 -12.76 -3.39 6.67
N LEU A 50 -11.66 -4.10 6.91
CA LEU A 50 -10.77 -4.55 5.84
C LEU A 50 -11.49 -5.54 4.90
N ILE A 51 -12.19 -6.53 5.46
CA ILE A 51 -12.92 -7.53 4.67
C ILE A 51 -14.06 -6.89 3.89
N GLU A 52 -14.85 -6.00 4.51
CA GLU A 52 -16.02 -5.35 3.90
C GLU A 52 -15.62 -4.37 2.78
N ALA A 53 -14.44 -3.76 2.85
CA ALA A 53 -13.99 -2.79 1.87
C ALA A 53 -13.22 -3.38 0.69
N LEU A 54 -12.73 -4.62 0.82
CA LEU A 54 -12.02 -5.34 -0.24
C LEU A 54 -12.96 -6.24 -1.04
N PRO A 55 -12.73 -6.40 -2.36
CA PRO A 55 -13.46 -7.39 -3.15
C PRO A 55 -13.26 -8.82 -2.62
N ASP A 56 -14.16 -9.74 -2.97
CA ASP A 56 -14.12 -11.11 -2.44
C ASP A 56 -12.87 -11.89 -2.87
N SER A 57 -12.46 -11.71 -4.12
CA SER A 57 -11.30 -12.35 -4.74
C SER A 57 -10.71 -11.48 -5.85
N GLY A 58 -9.51 -11.82 -6.31
CA GLY A 58 -8.83 -11.12 -7.41
C GLY A 58 -7.32 -11.22 -7.27
N ARG A 59 -6.62 -10.17 -7.71
CA ARG A 59 -5.17 -10.03 -7.52
C ARG A 59 -4.87 -8.99 -6.46
N ILE A 60 -3.92 -9.27 -5.58
CA ILE A 60 -3.42 -8.31 -4.61
C ILE A 60 -1.95 -7.99 -4.88
N PHE A 61 -1.67 -6.70 -5.00
CA PHE A 61 -0.36 -6.13 -5.24
C PHE A 61 0.14 -5.45 -3.98
N THR A 62 1.36 -5.79 -3.59
CA THR A 62 2.07 -5.17 -2.46
C THR A 62 3.52 -4.86 -2.87
N PHE A 63 4.23 -4.02 -2.12
CA PHE A 63 5.67 -3.82 -2.30
C PHE A 63 6.43 -4.35 -1.09
N ASN A 64 7.13 -5.48 -1.24
CA ASN A 64 7.72 -6.23 -0.12
C ASN A 64 6.68 -6.74 0.91
N GLY A 65 5.39 -6.71 0.57
CA GLY A 65 4.33 -7.14 1.47
C GLY A 65 4.25 -8.63 1.67
N HIS A 66 4.96 -9.42 0.85
CA HIS A 66 5.09 -10.84 1.15
C HIS A 66 5.85 -11.11 2.45
N SER A 67 6.78 -10.24 2.80
CA SER A 67 7.65 -10.33 3.98
C SER A 67 7.21 -9.40 5.11
N PHE A 68 6.30 -8.46 4.84
CA PHE A 68 5.92 -7.42 5.79
C PHE A 68 4.39 -7.32 5.96
N ASP A 69 3.69 -6.71 5.00
CA ASP A 69 2.26 -6.36 5.07
C ASP A 69 1.36 -7.57 5.36
N LEU A 70 1.41 -8.60 4.52
CA LEU A 70 0.49 -9.73 4.59
C LEU A 70 0.69 -10.58 5.86
N PRO A 71 1.94 -10.89 6.28
CA PRO A 71 2.17 -11.53 7.58
C PRO A 71 1.66 -10.70 8.77
N ILE A 72 1.84 -9.38 8.75
CA ILE A 72 1.41 -8.49 9.85
C ILE A 72 -0.12 -8.42 9.92
N ILE A 73 -0.80 -8.26 8.79
CA ILE A 73 -2.28 -8.30 8.71
C ILE A 73 -2.81 -9.62 9.22
N LYS A 74 -2.23 -10.74 8.79
CA LYS A 74 -2.65 -12.07 9.27
C LYS A 74 -2.46 -12.21 10.77
N SER A 75 -1.32 -11.77 11.31
CA SER A 75 -1.00 -11.87 12.74
C SER A 75 -1.90 -10.99 13.61
N GLN A 76 -2.15 -9.74 13.21
CA GLN A 76 -2.86 -8.77 14.06
C GLN A 76 -4.36 -8.73 13.84
N LEU A 77 -4.84 -9.01 12.63
CA LEU A 77 -6.26 -8.97 12.28
C LEU A 77 -6.86 -10.36 12.07
N GLY A 78 -6.05 -11.42 12.02
CA GLY A 78 -6.53 -12.78 11.74
C GLY A 78 -7.01 -12.97 10.29
N VAL A 79 -6.73 -12.02 9.39
CA VAL A 79 -7.17 -12.06 7.99
C VAL A 79 -6.03 -12.58 7.11
N ASN A 80 -6.21 -13.76 6.51
CA ASN A 80 -5.25 -14.30 5.55
C ASN A 80 -5.62 -13.89 4.11
N LEU A 81 -5.13 -12.74 3.66
CA LEU A 81 -5.44 -12.23 2.32
C LEU A 81 -4.98 -13.17 1.19
N ARG A 82 -3.93 -13.98 1.41
CA ARG A 82 -3.46 -14.95 0.40
C ARG A 82 -4.41 -16.14 0.17
N GLU A 83 -5.40 -16.34 1.03
CA GLU A 83 -6.47 -17.33 0.78
C GLU A 83 -7.59 -16.78 -0.12
N ARG A 84 -7.63 -15.46 -0.30
CA ARG A 84 -8.66 -14.76 -1.10
C ARG A 84 -8.12 -14.23 -2.43
N PHE A 85 -6.84 -13.85 -2.45
CA PHE A 85 -6.22 -13.18 -3.58
C PHE A 85 -5.01 -13.93 -4.10
N GLU A 86 -4.83 -13.90 -5.42
CA GLU A 86 -3.55 -14.17 -6.04
C GLU A 86 -2.59 -13.02 -5.70
N SER A 87 -1.51 -13.34 -4.98
CA SER A 87 -0.64 -12.33 -4.36
C SER A 87 0.62 -12.10 -5.18
N HIS A 88 0.80 -10.87 -5.65
CA HIS A 88 1.99 -10.42 -6.36
C HIS A 88 2.76 -9.36 -5.56
N ASP A 89 4.05 -9.60 -5.37
CA ASP A 89 4.94 -8.65 -4.71
C ASP A 89 5.78 -7.90 -5.75
N LEU A 90 5.48 -6.62 -5.91
CA LEU A 90 6.10 -5.76 -6.92
C LEU A 90 7.59 -5.52 -6.67
N MET A 91 8.08 -5.71 -5.45
CA MET A 91 9.53 -5.70 -5.22
C MET A 91 10.19 -6.89 -5.93
N HIS A 92 9.58 -8.07 -5.85
CA HIS A 92 10.12 -9.27 -6.50
C HIS A 92 9.86 -9.27 -8.01
N VAL A 93 8.69 -8.80 -8.45
CA VAL A 93 8.39 -8.59 -9.89
C VAL A 93 9.38 -7.60 -10.49
N GLY A 94 9.48 -6.39 -9.94
CA GLY A 94 10.39 -5.35 -10.44
C GLY A 94 11.84 -5.78 -10.48
N ARG A 95 12.27 -6.66 -9.57
CA ARG A 95 13.62 -7.23 -9.60
C ARG A 95 13.91 -8.03 -10.88
N ARG A 96 12.91 -8.68 -11.48
CA ARG A 96 13.05 -9.41 -12.76
C ARG A 96 13.34 -8.44 -13.92
N PHE A 97 12.91 -7.19 -13.80
CA PHE A 97 13.09 -6.11 -14.77
C PHE A 97 14.26 -5.18 -14.43
N GLY A 98 15.19 -5.60 -13.56
CA GLY A 98 16.36 -4.81 -13.21
C GLY A 98 16.12 -3.69 -12.19
N LEU A 99 14.89 -3.49 -11.71
CA LEU A 99 14.60 -2.52 -10.66
C LEU A 99 15.17 -2.99 -9.31
N ARG A 100 15.81 -2.08 -8.58
CA ARG A 100 16.48 -2.38 -7.30
C ARG A 100 16.30 -1.21 -6.33
N GLY A 101 16.09 -1.55 -5.06
CA GLY A 101 15.90 -0.59 -3.97
C GLY A 101 14.49 -0.65 -3.38
N GLY A 102 14.21 0.27 -2.45
CA GLY A 102 12.86 0.48 -1.94
C GLY A 102 11.98 1.22 -2.96
N GLN A 103 10.68 1.13 -2.78
CA GLN A 103 9.68 1.64 -3.72
C GLN A 103 9.96 3.08 -4.19
N LYS A 104 10.17 4.02 -3.25
CA LYS A 104 10.48 5.42 -3.57
C LYS A 104 11.69 5.61 -4.48
N LYS A 105 12.75 4.81 -4.27
CA LYS A 105 13.95 4.90 -5.11
C LYS A 105 13.65 4.42 -6.53
N ILE A 106 12.81 3.40 -6.66
CA ILE A 106 12.34 2.89 -7.95
C ILE A 106 11.44 3.93 -8.62
N GLU A 107 10.52 4.56 -7.89
CA GLU A 107 9.65 5.60 -8.43
C GLU A 107 10.43 6.79 -9.01
N VAL A 108 11.48 7.25 -8.31
CA VAL A 108 12.39 8.28 -8.85
C VAL A 108 13.06 7.81 -10.15
N GLN A 109 13.51 6.55 -10.23
CA GLN A 109 14.08 5.98 -11.47
C GLN A 109 13.08 5.96 -12.64
N LEU A 110 11.78 5.85 -12.32
CA LEU A 110 10.69 5.81 -13.29
C LEU A 110 10.08 7.20 -13.59
N GLY A 111 10.58 8.26 -12.95
CA GLY A 111 10.05 9.61 -13.11
C GLY A 111 8.69 9.84 -12.43
N ILE A 112 8.34 9.02 -11.44
CA ILE A 112 7.14 9.18 -10.62
C ILE A 112 7.46 10.17 -9.50
N SER A 113 6.74 11.28 -9.45
CA SER A 113 6.93 12.33 -8.45
C SER A 113 6.01 12.13 -7.24
N ARG A 114 6.48 12.58 -6.07
CA ARG A 114 5.76 12.55 -4.80
C ARG A 114 5.76 13.92 -4.15
N VAL A 115 4.68 14.23 -3.45
CA VAL A 115 4.64 15.35 -2.50
C VAL A 115 5.41 14.98 -1.22
N THR A 116 5.41 13.70 -0.83
CA THR A 116 6.13 13.20 0.36
C THR A 116 7.58 12.79 0.08
N GLU A 117 8.18 13.33 -0.99
CA GLU A 117 9.59 13.09 -1.28
C GLU A 117 10.48 13.44 -0.07
N GLY A 118 11.42 12.55 0.26
CA GLY A 118 12.30 12.69 1.42
C GLY A 118 11.76 12.11 2.73
N ILE A 119 10.46 11.81 2.84
CA ILE A 119 9.90 11.12 4.01
C ILE A 119 10.29 9.64 3.93
N SER A 120 10.88 9.08 4.98
CA SER A 120 11.22 7.65 5.11
C SER A 120 10.15 6.86 5.90
N GLY A 121 10.24 5.53 5.92
CA GLY A 121 9.35 4.72 6.77
C GLY A 121 9.57 4.98 8.28
N ILE A 122 10.77 5.43 8.67
CA ILE A 122 11.03 5.86 10.06
C ILE A 122 10.29 7.17 10.35
N ASP A 123 10.23 8.08 9.38
CA ASP A 123 9.48 9.33 9.52
C ASP A 123 7.97 9.04 9.62
N ALA A 124 7.44 8.09 8.87
CA ALA A 124 6.06 7.64 9.00
C ALA A 124 5.74 7.15 10.44
N MET A 125 6.62 6.36 11.05
CA MET A 125 6.48 5.96 12.46
C MET A 125 6.50 7.16 13.42
N ASN A 126 7.33 8.17 13.15
CA ASN A 126 7.38 9.40 13.95
C ASN A 126 6.11 10.25 13.77
N LEU A 127 5.57 10.34 12.55
CA LEU A 127 4.32 11.04 12.27
C LEU A 127 3.15 10.41 13.03
N TRP A 128 3.07 9.07 13.05
CA TRP A 128 2.08 8.37 13.86
C TRP A 128 2.23 8.66 15.36
N ARG A 129 3.46 8.60 15.89
CA ARG A 129 3.74 8.94 17.29
C ARG A 129 3.27 10.35 17.61
N ASN A 130 3.58 11.32 16.74
CA ASN A 130 3.21 12.71 16.94
C ASN A 130 1.69 12.91 16.98
N PHE A 131 0.97 12.28 16.06
CA PHE A 131 -0.49 12.27 16.07
C PHE A 131 -1.04 11.63 17.36
N TRP A 132 -0.52 10.47 17.75
CA TRP A 132 -1.05 9.74 18.90
C TRP A 132 -0.83 10.46 20.23
N GLU A 133 0.40 10.94 20.47
CA GLU A 133 0.83 11.57 21.73
C GLU A 133 0.35 13.03 21.83
N TRP A 134 0.46 13.79 20.74
CA TRP A 134 0.28 15.25 20.76
C TRP A 134 -0.98 15.72 20.02
N LYS A 135 -1.77 14.79 19.45
CA LYS A 135 -2.94 15.11 18.63
C LYS A 135 -2.60 16.03 17.46
N ASP A 136 -1.41 15.85 16.91
CA ASP A 136 -0.94 16.59 15.74
C ASP A 136 -1.65 16.08 14.47
N GLU A 137 -2.75 16.73 14.10
CA GLU A 137 -3.53 16.41 12.89
C GLU A 137 -2.74 16.62 11.60
N ARG A 138 -1.73 17.51 11.59
CA ARG A 138 -0.88 17.70 10.40
C ARG A 138 0.06 16.52 10.21
N ALA A 139 0.54 15.94 11.32
CA ALA A 139 1.32 14.71 11.26
C ALA A 139 0.48 13.54 10.69
N LEU A 140 -0.78 13.42 11.10
CA LEU A 140 -1.70 12.45 10.53
C LEU A 140 -1.96 12.72 9.05
N GLU A 141 -2.26 13.96 8.65
CA GLU A 141 -2.49 14.30 7.24
C GLU A 141 -1.30 13.90 6.37
N LEU A 142 -0.09 14.19 6.84
CA LEU A 142 1.14 13.86 6.12
C LEU A 142 1.38 12.34 6.06
N LEU A 143 1.09 11.61 7.13
CA LEU A 143 1.17 10.14 7.17
C LEU A 143 0.16 9.50 6.20
N LEU A 144 -1.08 10.00 6.17
CA LEU A 144 -2.09 9.50 5.25
C LEU A 144 -1.70 9.83 3.80
N ARG A 145 -1.16 11.02 3.53
CA ARG A 145 -0.65 11.35 2.19
C ARG A 145 0.48 10.43 1.77
N TYR A 146 1.39 10.14 2.69
CA TYR A 146 2.52 9.23 2.50
C TYR A 146 2.06 7.82 2.09
N ASN A 147 1.20 7.20 2.90
CA ASN A 147 0.67 5.87 2.61
C ASN A 147 -0.17 5.84 1.31
N ALA A 148 -0.93 6.91 1.03
CA ALA A 148 -1.69 7.02 -0.21
C ALA A 148 -0.79 7.16 -1.45
N GLU A 149 0.39 7.75 -1.33
CA GLU A 149 1.40 7.77 -2.40
C GLU A 149 2.11 6.42 -2.55
N ASP A 150 2.32 5.65 -1.48
CA ASP A 150 2.81 4.26 -1.58
C ASP A 150 1.81 3.37 -2.35
N VAL A 151 0.51 3.47 -2.06
CA VAL A 151 -0.52 2.73 -2.82
C VAL A 151 -0.55 3.15 -4.30
N ARG A 152 -0.60 4.46 -4.59
CA ARG A 152 -0.63 4.96 -5.98
C ARG A 152 0.66 4.65 -6.73
N GLY A 153 1.79 4.70 -6.05
CA GLY A 153 3.09 4.39 -6.61
C GLY A 153 3.17 2.96 -7.13
N MET A 154 2.55 2.00 -6.43
CA MET A 154 2.46 0.62 -6.90
C MET A 154 1.62 0.47 -8.17
N ILE A 155 0.54 1.24 -8.32
CA ILE A 155 -0.27 1.25 -9.55
C ILE A 155 0.59 1.69 -10.74
N ARG A 156 1.30 2.81 -10.59
CA ARG A 156 2.21 3.33 -11.62
C ARG A 156 3.37 2.38 -11.91
N LEU A 157 3.92 1.75 -10.88
CA LEU A 157 4.95 0.72 -11.04
C LEU A 157 4.42 -0.47 -11.85
N LEU A 158 3.20 -0.93 -11.58
CA LEU A 158 2.59 -2.01 -12.35
C LEU A 158 2.43 -1.64 -13.83
N GLU A 159 1.93 -0.44 -14.14
CA GLU A 159 1.81 0.07 -15.51
C GLU A 159 3.16 -0.02 -16.26
N HIS A 160 4.26 0.40 -15.61
CA HIS A 160 5.59 0.28 -16.19
C HIS A 160 5.99 -1.17 -16.45
N LEU A 161 5.75 -2.07 -15.48
CA LEU A 161 6.08 -3.49 -15.61
C LEU A 161 5.28 -4.16 -16.72
N GLU A 162 3.98 -3.87 -16.83
CA GLU A 162 3.13 -4.36 -17.92
C GLU A 162 3.59 -3.82 -19.28
N SER A 163 3.98 -2.54 -19.35
CA SER A 163 4.56 -1.95 -20.57
C SER A 163 5.88 -2.61 -21.00
N TRP A 164 6.58 -3.26 -20.07
CA TRP A 164 7.79 -4.03 -20.31
C TRP A 164 7.53 -5.52 -20.52
N GLY A 165 6.27 -5.95 -20.52
CA GLY A 165 5.84 -7.31 -20.85
C GLY A 165 5.59 -8.22 -19.66
N TRP A 166 5.43 -7.70 -18.43
CA TRP A 166 4.92 -8.52 -17.32
C TRP A 166 3.43 -8.84 -17.51
N THR A 167 3.04 -10.12 -17.36
CA THR A 167 1.69 -10.61 -17.68
C THR A 167 0.89 -11.21 -16.52
N GLY A 168 1.46 -11.31 -15.31
CA GLY A 168 0.75 -11.87 -14.16
C GLY A 168 1.42 -13.03 -13.44
N ASP A 169 2.61 -13.45 -13.85
CA ASP A 169 3.24 -14.71 -13.36
C ASP A 169 3.91 -14.62 -11.97
#